data_AF-A0AAD6PF81-F1
#
_entry.id   AF-A0AAD6PF81-F1
#
_cell.length_a   1.000
_cell.length_b   1.000
_cell.length_c   1.000
_cell.angle_alpha   90.00
_cell.angle_beta   90.00
_cell.angle_gamma   90.00
#
_symmetry.space_group_name_H-M   'P 1'
#
loop_
_entity.id
_entity.type
_entity.pdbx_description
1 polymer ?
#
loop_
_entity_poly.entity_id
_entity_poly.type
_entity_poly.pdbx_seq_one_letter_code
_entity_poly.pdbx_strand_id
1 'polypeptide(L)'
;MPLPGGATNHDQTKPESIKEKVSIIENIYWMDLGILVTLWLIILALQIGKSYTATCSAIYWLLNILQIPVAAGVTSYEAVSLYKGRRKIASKGGASMNWPVHKLVLYCIIGVMAGIVGGMLGLGGGFILGPLFLEMGIPPQVSSATATFAMMFSASLSVVEYYLLKRFPVPYALYFFTVATIAAVAGQHVVRKLISILGRASLIIFILASTIFVSAILVGGAGMASMIKKFERKEYMGFESICS
;
A
#
# COMPACT_ATOMS: atom_id res chain seq x y z
N MET A 1 -17.17 -8.86 -69.00
CA MET A 1 -17.84 -10.15 -68.69
C MET A 1 -17.07 -11.22 -69.46
N PRO A 2 -16.59 -12.31 -68.83
CA PRO A 2 -17.34 -13.12 -67.86
C PRO A 2 -16.70 -13.26 -66.45
N LEU A 3 -17.58 -13.25 -65.44
CA LEU A 3 -17.59 -14.06 -64.21
C LEU A 3 -18.27 -15.42 -64.54
N PRO A 4 -18.34 -16.49 -63.72
CA PRO A 4 -18.31 -16.62 -62.24
C PRO A 4 -17.44 -17.84 -61.78
N GLY A 5 -17.38 -18.38 -60.57
CA GLY A 5 -18.03 -18.20 -59.27
C GLY A 5 -17.28 -19.11 -58.26
N GLY A 6 -17.28 -18.79 -56.98
CA GLY A 6 -18.04 -19.59 -56.03
C GLY A 6 -17.65 -19.23 -54.60
N ALA A 7 -18.67 -18.92 -53.80
CA ALA A 7 -18.58 -18.73 -52.36
C ALA A 7 -18.89 -20.05 -51.65
N THR A 8 -18.17 -20.37 -50.56
CA THR A 8 -18.73 -21.02 -49.35
C THR A 8 -17.70 -21.08 -48.22
N ASN A 9 -17.98 -20.25 -47.21
CA ASN A 9 -17.87 -20.39 -45.74
C ASN A 9 -17.17 -21.60 -45.05
N HIS A 10 -16.65 -21.24 -43.86
CA HIS A 10 -16.39 -22.02 -42.64
C HIS A 10 -15.24 -23.05 -42.67
N ASP A 11 -14.15 -22.77 -41.94
CA ASP A 11 -13.99 -23.31 -40.58
C ASP A 11 -12.85 -22.64 -39.80
N GLN A 12 -13.02 -22.59 -38.48
CA GLN A 12 -12.14 -22.05 -37.46
C GLN A 12 -10.89 -22.93 -37.29
N THR A 13 -9.70 -22.34 -37.14
CA THR A 13 -8.75 -22.82 -36.12
C THR A 13 -7.74 -21.73 -35.72
N LYS A 14 -7.89 -21.23 -34.49
CA LYS A 14 -6.83 -20.57 -33.70
C LYS A 14 -5.61 -21.50 -33.60
N PRO A 15 -4.41 -20.95 -33.42
CA PRO A 15 -3.86 -21.06 -32.08
C PRO A 15 -3.50 -19.69 -31.52
N GLU A 16 -4.17 -19.37 -30.41
CA GLU A 16 -3.77 -18.40 -29.42
C GLU A 16 -2.54 -18.92 -28.65
N SER A 17 -1.74 -17.99 -28.13
CA SER A 17 -0.68 -18.19 -27.13
C SER A 17 0.72 -18.58 -27.64
N ILE A 18 1.43 -17.59 -28.19
CA ILE A 18 2.83 -17.42 -27.80
C ILE A 18 2.84 -16.27 -26.80
N LYS A 19 2.62 -16.58 -25.52
CA LYS A 19 3.03 -15.70 -24.43
C LYS A 19 4.55 -15.68 -24.49
N GLU A 20 5.09 -14.65 -25.10
CA GLU A 20 6.49 -14.25 -24.92
C GLU A 20 6.78 -14.29 -23.41
N LYS A 21 7.64 -15.21 -22.99
CA LYS A 21 8.19 -15.21 -21.63
C LYS A 21 9.16 -14.03 -21.57
N VAL A 22 8.62 -12.82 -21.41
CA VAL A 22 9.43 -11.68 -21.03
C VAL A 22 10.05 -12.03 -19.68
N SER A 23 11.38 -12.09 -19.65
CA SER A 23 12.13 -12.48 -18.47
C SER A 23 11.79 -11.52 -17.32
N ILE A 24 11.20 -12.04 -16.25
CA ILE A 24 10.77 -11.26 -15.05
C ILE A 24 11.95 -10.44 -14.48
N ILE A 25 13.18 -10.91 -14.71
CA ILE A 25 14.43 -10.32 -14.23
C ILE A 25 14.78 -9.04 -15.00
N GLU A 26 14.37 -8.91 -16.25
CA GLU A 26 14.77 -7.82 -17.14
C GLU A 26 13.84 -6.59 -17.05
N ASN A 27 12.62 -6.79 -16.53
CA ASN A 27 11.63 -5.73 -16.32
C ASN A 27 11.66 -5.13 -14.90
N ILE A 28 12.53 -5.63 -14.01
CA ILE A 28 12.57 -5.17 -12.62
C ILE A 28 13.56 -3.99 -12.49
N TYR A 29 13.06 -2.85 -12.00
CA TYR A 29 13.88 -1.67 -11.73
C TYR A 29 14.70 -1.90 -10.45
N TRP A 30 15.76 -2.71 -10.55
CA TRP A 30 16.65 -3.10 -9.43
C TRP A 30 17.17 -1.91 -8.63
N MET A 31 17.40 -0.77 -9.28
CA MET A 31 17.88 0.43 -8.63
C MET A 31 16.80 1.05 -7.71
N ASP A 32 15.55 1.12 -8.16
CA ASP A 32 14.44 1.63 -7.34
C ASP A 32 14.10 0.65 -6.20
N LEU A 33 14.14 -0.66 -6.49
CA LEU A 33 13.96 -1.70 -5.47
C LEU A 33 15.08 -1.65 -4.43
N GLY A 34 16.33 -1.42 -4.86
CA GLY A 34 17.49 -1.25 -3.98
C GLY A 34 17.35 -0.03 -3.06
N ILE A 35 16.84 1.09 -3.56
CA ILE A 35 16.54 2.27 -2.73
C ILE A 35 15.49 1.93 -1.66
N LEU A 36 14.44 1.21 -2.05
CA LEU A 36 13.33 0.84 -1.16
C LEU A 36 13.79 -0.13 -0.06
N VAL A 37 14.63 -1.11 -0.39
CA VAL A 37 15.26 -2.03 0.58
C VAL A 37 16.25 -1.28 1.48
N THR A 38 17.02 -0.34 0.94
CA THR A 38 17.95 0.47 1.74
C THR A 38 17.18 1.32 2.76
N LEU A 39 16.12 1.99 2.33
CA LEU A 39 15.23 2.75 3.22
C LEU A 39 14.61 1.86 4.30
N TRP A 40 14.16 0.66 3.90
CA TRP A 40 13.62 -0.35 4.83
C TRP A 40 14.64 -0.73 5.90
N LEU A 41 15.89 -1.04 5.53
CA LEU A 41 16.96 -1.37 6.46
C LEU A 41 17.29 -0.22 7.41
N ILE A 42 17.32 1.03 6.91
CA ILE A 42 17.57 2.22 7.73
C ILE A 42 16.45 2.40 8.76
N ILE A 43 15.19 2.29 8.34
CA ILE A 43 14.04 2.40 9.25
C ILE A 43 14.09 1.29 10.30
N LEU A 44 14.39 0.06 9.89
CA LEU A 44 14.50 -1.07 10.80
C LEU A 44 15.64 -0.90 11.81
N ALA A 45 16.80 -0.39 11.38
CA ALA A 45 17.92 -0.08 12.27
C ALA A 45 17.55 1.02 13.30
N LEU A 46 16.81 2.05 12.88
CA LEU A 46 16.29 3.09 13.77
C LEU A 46 15.30 2.51 14.81
N GLN A 47 14.41 1.61 14.40
CA GLN A 47 13.46 0.95 15.31
C GLN A 47 14.18 0.04 16.32
N ILE A 48 15.20 -0.70 15.90
CA ILE A 48 16.07 -1.49 16.80
C ILE A 48 16.74 -0.57 17.81
N GLY A 49 17.35 0.53 17.35
CA GLY A 49 18.00 1.51 18.23
C GLY A 49 17.06 2.09 19.29
N LYS A 50 15.80 2.37 18.91
CA LYS A 50 14.75 2.78 19.86
C LYS A 50 14.45 1.69 20.89
N SER A 51 14.41 0.42 20.49
CA SER A 51 14.13 -0.71 21.39
C SER A 51 15.22 -0.93 22.46
N TYR A 52 16.46 -0.51 22.21
CA TYR A 52 17.56 -0.58 23.20
C TYR A 52 17.67 0.67 24.08
N THR A 53 16.96 1.75 23.74
CA THR A 53 17.03 3.02 24.46
C THR A 53 15.93 3.07 25.52
N ALA A 54 16.29 3.38 26.77
CA ALA A 54 15.32 3.51 27.86
C ALA A 54 14.22 4.54 27.52
N THR A 55 12.97 4.14 27.78
CA THR A 55 11.80 5.02 27.76
C THR A 55 12.08 6.25 28.63
N CYS A 56 11.87 7.45 28.09
CA CYS A 56 12.11 8.75 28.73
C CYS A 56 13.52 9.41 28.59
N SER A 57 14.43 8.89 27.76
CA SER A 57 15.68 9.61 27.43
C SER A 57 15.49 10.63 26.31
N ALA A 58 16.16 11.80 26.37
CA ALA A 58 16.18 12.80 25.29
C ALA A 58 16.60 12.21 23.92
N ILE A 59 17.37 11.11 23.95
CA ILE A 59 17.79 10.33 22.78
C ILE A 59 16.61 9.64 22.09
N TYR A 60 15.59 9.19 22.82
CA TYR A 60 14.38 8.59 22.25
C TYR A 60 13.57 9.63 21.44
N TRP A 61 13.41 10.83 22.00
CA TRP A 61 12.74 11.94 21.30
C TRP A 61 13.55 12.44 20.10
N LEU A 62 14.88 12.49 20.22
CA LEU A 62 15.77 12.82 19.11
C LEU A 62 15.67 11.81 17.97
N LEU A 63 15.63 10.50 18.25
CA LEU A 63 15.47 9.44 17.26
C LEU A 63 14.06 9.43 16.62
N ASN A 64 13.02 9.80 17.39
CA ASN A 64 11.66 9.94 16.86
C ASN A 64 11.53 11.14 15.92
N ILE A 65 12.12 12.28 16.32
CA ILE A 65 12.20 13.46 15.47
C ILE A 65 13.04 13.17 14.23
N LEU A 66 14.18 12.48 14.34
CA LEU A 66 15.08 12.18 13.21
C LEU A 66 14.45 11.32 12.10
N GLN A 67 13.43 10.53 12.44
CA GLN A 67 12.68 9.74 11.47
C GLN A 67 11.83 10.62 10.52
N ILE A 68 11.44 11.82 10.97
CA ILE A 68 10.66 12.79 10.19
C ILE A 68 11.52 13.46 9.10
N PRO A 69 12.73 14.01 9.36
CA PRO A 69 13.65 14.51 8.34
C PRO A 69 14.09 13.47 7.32
N VAL A 70 14.31 12.21 7.73
CA VAL A 70 14.71 11.16 6.78
C VAL A 70 13.55 10.84 5.83
N ALA A 71 12.35 10.64 6.36
CA ALA A 71 11.16 10.40 5.54
C ALA A 71 10.80 11.62 4.68
N ALA A 72 10.83 12.83 5.24
CA ALA A 72 10.57 14.07 4.54
C ALA A 72 11.64 14.38 3.48
N GLY A 73 12.91 14.07 3.76
CA GLY A 73 14.03 14.26 2.85
C GLY A 73 13.96 13.34 1.64
N VAL A 74 13.66 12.04 1.85
CA VAL A 74 13.45 11.09 0.76
C VAL A 74 12.20 11.43 -0.05
N THR A 75 11.10 11.78 0.61
CA THR A 75 9.86 12.22 -0.06
C THR A 75 10.08 13.49 -0.87
N SER A 76 10.85 14.45 -0.34
CA SER A 76 11.18 15.70 -1.04
C SER A 76 12.13 15.45 -2.21
N TYR A 77 13.10 14.55 -2.08
CA TYR A 77 14.00 14.16 -3.17
C TYR A 77 13.23 13.50 -4.32
N GLU A 78 12.33 12.56 -4.01
CA GLU A 78 11.45 11.91 -4.96
C GLU A 78 10.50 12.92 -5.63
N ALA A 79 9.89 13.83 -4.85
CA ALA A 79 9.01 14.88 -5.33
C ALA A 79 9.75 15.87 -6.27
N VAL A 80 10.99 16.24 -5.94
CA VAL A 80 11.82 17.11 -6.78
C VAL A 80 12.32 16.38 -8.03
N SER A 81 12.60 15.07 -7.95
CA SER A 81 12.96 14.23 -9.09
C SER A 81 11.81 14.06 -10.09
N LEU A 82 10.57 13.97 -9.57
CA LEU A 82 9.33 14.00 -10.35
C LEU A 82 9.08 15.40 -10.96
N TYR A 83 9.28 16.47 -10.19
CA TYR A 83 9.07 17.84 -10.65
C TYR A 83 10.06 18.25 -11.76
N LYS A 84 11.35 17.87 -11.63
CA LYS A 84 12.36 18.10 -12.68
C LYS A 84 12.17 17.23 -13.93
N GLY A 85 11.13 16.39 -13.97
CA GLY A 85 10.81 15.55 -15.12
C GLY A 85 11.81 14.42 -15.38
N ARG A 86 12.72 14.13 -14.43
CA ARG A 86 13.68 13.02 -14.55
C ARG A 86 13.00 11.66 -14.42
N ARG A 87 11.89 11.57 -13.68
CA ARG A 87 10.98 10.41 -13.68
C ARG A 87 9.69 10.77 -14.41
N LYS A 88 9.51 10.27 -15.63
CA LYS A 88 8.19 10.22 -16.26
C LYS A 88 7.39 9.11 -15.58
N ILE A 89 6.18 9.41 -15.11
CA ILE A 89 5.23 8.36 -14.71
C ILE A 89 4.89 7.60 -15.99
N ALA A 90 5.56 6.46 -16.22
CA ALA A 90 5.46 5.66 -17.45
C ALA A 90 4.01 5.25 -17.79
N SER A 91 3.12 5.32 -16.80
CA SER A 91 1.71 4.97 -16.92
C SER A 91 0.78 6.15 -17.29
N LYS A 92 1.24 7.41 -17.31
CA LYS A 92 0.40 8.57 -17.65
C LYS A 92 0.52 8.85 -19.14
N GLY A 93 -0.38 8.26 -19.93
CA GLY A 93 -0.48 8.56 -21.36
C GLY A 93 -0.83 10.03 -21.56
N GLY A 94 0.09 10.80 -22.16
CA GLY A 94 -0.17 12.06 -22.89
C GLY A 94 -0.87 13.24 -22.17
N ALA A 95 -1.24 13.16 -20.89
CA ALA A 95 -1.90 14.25 -20.19
C ALA A 95 -0.89 15.34 -19.79
N SER A 96 -1.00 16.52 -20.41
CA SER A 96 -0.13 17.67 -20.16
C SER A 96 -0.04 18.00 -18.67
N MET A 97 1.18 18.06 -18.17
CA MET A 97 1.49 18.23 -16.75
C MET A 97 1.67 19.71 -16.41
N ASN A 98 0.56 20.43 -16.22
CA ASN A 98 0.58 21.58 -15.32
C ASN A 98 0.26 21.05 -13.91
N TRP A 99 1.23 20.39 -13.26
CA TRP A 99 1.11 20.10 -11.83
C TRP A 99 1.65 21.29 -11.06
N PRO A 100 0.80 22.21 -10.58
CA PRO A 100 1.29 23.29 -9.78
C PRO A 100 1.83 22.73 -8.46
N VAL A 101 2.92 23.30 -7.97
CA VAL A 101 3.64 22.86 -6.75
C VAL A 101 2.68 22.71 -5.56
N HIS A 102 1.65 23.56 -5.47
CA HIS A 102 0.64 23.50 -4.42
C HIS A 102 -0.13 22.17 -4.37
N LYS A 103 -0.44 21.55 -5.53
CA LYS A 103 -1.14 20.26 -5.56
C LYS A 103 -0.23 19.14 -5.08
N LEU A 104 1.05 19.15 -5.48
CA LEU A 104 2.01 18.13 -5.05
C LEU A 104 2.24 18.18 -3.53
N VAL A 105 2.37 19.38 -2.98
CA VAL A 105 2.48 19.60 -1.53
C VAL A 105 1.22 19.13 -0.82
N LEU A 106 0.03 19.46 -1.33
CA LEU A 106 -1.24 19.00 -0.78
C LEU A 106 -1.33 17.46 -0.76
N TYR A 107 -0.95 16.79 -1.86
CA TYR A 107 -0.93 15.32 -1.91
C TYR A 107 0.08 14.70 -0.95
N CYS A 108 1.24 15.33 -0.74
CA CYS A 108 2.19 14.87 0.27
C CYS A 108 1.62 14.99 1.69
N ILE A 109 0.96 16.11 2.01
CA ILE A 109 0.32 16.33 3.32
C ILE A 109 -0.80 15.30 3.54
N ILE A 110 -1.66 15.10 2.54
CA ILE A 110 -2.72 14.08 2.58
C ILE A 110 -2.12 12.68 2.74
N GLY A 111 -1.04 12.37 2.01
CA GLY A 111 -0.32 11.10 2.11
C GLY A 111 0.29 10.86 3.49
N VAL A 112 0.84 11.89 4.13
CA VAL A 112 1.37 11.80 5.51
C VAL A 112 0.24 11.60 6.51
N MET A 113 -0.82 12.40 6.43
CA MET A 113 -2.02 12.26 7.27
C MET A 113 -2.62 10.85 7.13
N ALA A 114 -2.73 10.39 5.90
CA ALA A 114 -3.16 9.04 5.56
C ALA A 114 -2.24 7.96 6.14
N GLY A 115 -0.93 8.14 6.06
CA GLY A 115 0.04 7.23 6.65
C GLY A 115 -0.08 7.14 8.17
N ILE A 116 -0.29 8.27 8.85
CA ILE A 116 -0.51 8.33 10.30
C ILE A 116 -1.78 7.56 10.67
N VAL A 117 -2.90 7.86 10.00
CA VAL A 117 -4.17 7.17 10.25
C VAL A 117 -4.06 5.68 9.92
N GLY A 118 -3.48 5.31 8.77
CA GLY A 118 -3.28 3.93 8.36
C GLY A 118 -2.33 3.15 9.28
N GLY A 119 -1.34 3.82 9.87
CA GLY A 119 -0.44 3.27 10.89
C GLY A 119 -1.15 3.05 12.22
N MET A 120 -1.95 4.02 12.69
CA MET A 120 -2.77 3.88 13.90
C MET A 120 -3.79 2.74 13.80
N LEU A 121 -4.39 2.58 12.62
CA LEU A 121 -5.32 1.48 12.36
C LEU A 121 -4.63 0.13 12.14
N GLY A 122 -3.29 0.10 12.04
CA GLY A 122 -2.52 -1.12 11.79
C GLY A 122 -2.76 -1.74 10.41
N LEU A 123 -3.36 -1.00 9.47
CA LEU A 123 -3.74 -1.50 8.14
C LEU A 123 -2.58 -1.39 7.13
N GLY A 124 -1.57 -0.57 7.43
CA GLY A 124 -0.53 -0.18 6.48
C GLY A 124 -1.11 0.80 5.44
N GLY A 125 -0.52 1.99 5.30
CA GLY A 125 -1.12 3.14 4.59
C GLY A 125 -1.50 2.95 3.11
N GLY A 126 -1.28 1.78 2.51
CA GLY A 126 -1.60 1.50 1.10
C GLY A 126 -3.08 1.62 0.74
N PHE A 127 -3.97 1.49 1.72
CA PHE A 127 -5.41 1.57 1.49
C PHE A 127 -5.84 2.99 1.10
N ILE A 128 -5.10 4.00 1.56
CA ILE A 128 -5.32 5.40 1.21
C ILE A 128 -4.48 5.81 0.00
N LEU A 129 -3.32 5.18 -0.23
CA LEU A 129 -2.52 5.38 -1.44
C LEU A 129 -3.28 4.97 -2.71
N GLY A 130 -4.13 3.94 -2.65
CA GLY A 130 -4.93 3.48 -3.80
C GLY A 130 -5.83 4.56 -4.41
N PRO A 131 -6.76 5.16 -3.63
CA PRO A 131 -7.58 6.29 -4.07
C PRO A 131 -6.76 7.52 -4.48
N LEU A 132 -5.67 7.82 -3.76
CA LEU A 132 -4.79 8.96 -4.07
C LEU A 132 -4.19 8.84 -5.49
N PHE A 133 -3.70 7.66 -5.86
CA PHE A 133 -3.19 7.40 -7.21
C PHE A 133 -4.28 7.46 -8.28
N LEU A 134 -5.52 7.08 -7.94
CA LEU A 134 -6.66 7.23 -8.84
C LEU A 134 -7.01 8.69 -9.10
N GLU A 135 -6.98 9.56 -8.07
CA GLU A 135 -7.14 11.01 -8.25
C GLU A 135 -6.05 11.62 -9.12
N MET A 136 -4.83 11.06 -9.07
CA MET A 136 -3.73 11.48 -9.94
C MET A 136 -3.87 11.02 -11.41
N GLY A 137 -4.92 10.26 -11.72
CA GLY A 137 -5.21 9.74 -13.07
C GLY A 137 -4.35 8.53 -13.45
N ILE A 138 -3.78 7.83 -12.47
CA ILE A 138 -3.04 6.58 -12.70
C ILE A 138 -4.05 5.44 -12.87
N PRO A 139 -3.88 4.55 -13.87
CA PRO A 139 -4.80 3.45 -14.08
C PRO A 139 -4.92 2.58 -12.82
N PRO A 140 -6.14 2.13 -12.48
CA PRO A 140 -6.42 1.41 -11.23
C PRO A 140 -5.56 0.17 -11.02
N GLN A 141 -5.22 -0.52 -12.11
CA GLN A 141 -4.49 -1.78 -12.04
C GLN A 141 -3.04 -1.60 -11.55
N VAL A 142 -2.33 -0.56 -12.02
CA VAL A 142 -0.96 -0.29 -11.57
C VAL A 142 -0.96 0.39 -10.19
N SER A 143 -1.93 1.27 -9.93
CA SER A 143 -2.12 1.89 -8.61
C SER A 143 -2.31 0.82 -7.52
N SER A 144 -3.22 -0.14 -7.75
CA SER A 144 -3.45 -1.24 -6.82
C SER A 144 -2.21 -2.09 -6.60
N ALA A 145 -1.47 -2.41 -7.66
CA ALA A 145 -0.24 -3.21 -7.54
C ALA A 145 0.83 -2.47 -6.70
N THR A 146 1.04 -1.19 -6.96
CA THR A 146 1.98 -0.34 -6.19
C THR A 146 1.57 -0.21 -4.73
N ALA A 147 0.27 -0.01 -4.45
CA ALA A 147 -0.24 0.08 -3.09
C ALA A 147 -0.06 -1.22 -2.31
N THR A 148 -0.37 -2.38 -2.92
CA THR A 148 -0.15 -3.69 -2.29
C THR A 148 1.33 -3.97 -2.04
N PHE A 149 2.21 -3.58 -2.98
CA PHE A 149 3.65 -3.69 -2.80
C PHE A 149 4.13 -2.84 -1.62
N ALA A 150 3.72 -1.57 -1.54
CA ALA A 150 4.06 -0.69 -0.42
C ALA A 150 3.53 -1.23 0.92
N MET A 151 2.31 -1.78 0.95
CA MET A 151 1.77 -2.46 2.14
C MET A 151 2.63 -3.64 2.57
N MET A 152 3.10 -4.46 1.63
CA MET A 152 3.94 -5.62 1.93
C MET A 152 5.25 -5.21 2.61
N PHE A 153 5.91 -4.16 2.10
CA PHE A 153 7.10 -3.60 2.72
C PHE A 153 6.82 -3.05 4.13
N SER A 154 5.76 -2.24 4.29
CA SER A 154 5.39 -1.71 5.61
C SER A 154 5.03 -2.81 6.60
N ALA A 155 4.29 -3.84 6.18
CA ALA A 155 3.91 -4.96 7.04
C ALA A 155 5.13 -5.78 7.46
N SER A 156 6.10 -6.00 6.56
CA SER A 156 7.34 -6.70 6.89
C SER A 156 8.17 -5.95 7.94
N LEU A 157 8.22 -4.61 7.91
CA LEU A 157 8.85 -3.81 8.97
C LEU A 157 8.17 -4.06 10.31
N SER A 158 6.85 -3.98 10.35
CA SER A 158 6.08 -4.18 11.58
C SER A 158 6.28 -5.58 12.15
N VAL A 159 6.27 -6.63 11.32
CA VAL A 159 6.49 -8.01 11.79
C VAL A 159 7.85 -8.16 12.45
N VAL A 160 8.91 -7.63 11.83
CA VAL A 160 10.26 -7.71 12.39
C VAL A 160 10.36 -6.90 13.69
N GLU A 161 9.78 -5.72 13.74
CA GLU A 161 9.71 -4.90 14.94
C GLU A 161 8.99 -5.62 16.10
N TYR A 162 7.77 -6.12 15.88
CA TYR A 162 7.00 -6.85 16.90
C TYR A 162 7.71 -8.12 17.38
N TYR A 163 8.42 -8.80 16.48
CA TYR A 163 9.24 -9.96 16.83
C TYR A 163 10.40 -9.58 17.75
N LEU A 164 11.10 -8.48 17.45
CA LEU A 164 12.24 -7.99 18.24
C LEU A 164 11.82 -7.48 19.62
N LEU A 165 10.65 -6.85 19.74
CA LEU A 165 10.10 -6.39 21.02
C LEU A 165 9.69 -7.55 21.95
N LYS A 166 9.82 -8.82 21.53
CA LYS A 166 9.43 -10.05 22.25
C LYS A 166 8.00 -10.02 22.84
N ARG A 167 7.15 -9.13 22.34
CA ARG A 167 5.82 -8.84 22.89
C ARG A 167 4.74 -9.79 22.37
N PHE A 168 5.13 -10.82 21.61
CA PHE A 168 4.20 -11.63 20.82
C PHE A 168 4.35 -13.14 21.08
N PRO A 169 3.26 -13.84 21.45
CA PRO A 169 3.26 -15.29 21.40
C PRO A 169 3.24 -15.76 19.94
N VAL A 170 4.40 -16.22 19.47
CA VAL A 170 4.64 -16.77 18.13
C VAL A 170 3.55 -17.73 17.61
N PRO A 171 2.97 -18.66 18.40
CA PRO A 171 1.94 -19.57 17.87
C PRO A 171 0.67 -18.87 17.38
N TYR A 172 0.23 -17.80 18.06
CA TYR A 172 -0.95 -17.06 17.62
C TYR A 172 -0.67 -16.27 16.33
N ALA A 173 0.53 -15.68 16.20
CA ALA A 173 0.93 -14.99 14.98
C ALA A 173 0.90 -15.93 13.77
N LEU A 174 1.44 -17.15 13.94
CA LEU A 174 1.47 -18.14 12.87
C LEU A 174 0.05 -18.59 12.46
N TYR A 175 -0.82 -18.80 13.45
CA TYR A 175 -2.24 -19.10 13.20
C TYR A 175 -2.91 -17.99 12.38
N PHE A 176 -2.84 -16.73 12.81
CA PHE A 176 -3.42 -15.61 12.07
C PHE A 176 -2.81 -15.43 10.68
N PHE A 177 -1.50 -15.67 10.53
CA PHE A 177 -0.83 -15.62 9.23
C PHE A 177 -1.40 -16.65 8.25
N THR A 178 -1.59 -17.90 8.69
CA THR A 178 -2.15 -18.95 7.82
C THR A 178 -3.59 -18.65 7.41
N VAL A 179 -4.44 -18.22 8.36
CA VAL A 179 -5.84 -17.84 8.09
C VAL A 179 -5.91 -16.64 7.14
N ALA A 180 -5.10 -15.60 7.39
CA ALA A 180 -5.05 -14.41 6.53
C ALA A 180 -4.55 -14.75 5.13
N THR A 181 -3.57 -15.64 4.99
CA THR A 181 -3.05 -16.06 3.68
C THR A 181 -4.13 -16.80 2.87
N ILE A 182 -4.84 -17.74 3.48
CA ILE A 182 -5.93 -18.47 2.82
C ILE A 182 -7.04 -17.50 2.39
N ALA A 183 -7.46 -16.60 3.29
CA ALA A 183 -8.46 -15.58 2.99
C ALA A 183 -8.01 -14.63 1.87
N ALA A 184 -6.75 -14.19 1.88
CA ALA A 184 -6.19 -13.31 0.86
C ALA A 184 -6.12 -14.00 -0.51
N VAL A 185 -5.68 -15.26 -0.58
CA VAL A 185 -5.63 -16.03 -1.83
C VAL A 185 -7.03 -16.24 -2.38
N ALA A 186 -7.99 -16.65 -1.54
CA ALA A 186 -9.38 -16.82 -1.95
C ALA A 186 -9.99 -15.49 -2.44
N GLY A 187 -9.80 -14.41 -1.69
CA GLY A 187 -10.27 -13.07 -2.04
C GLY A 187 -9.67 -12.56 -3.35
N GLN A 188 -8.35 -12.69 -3.53
CA GLN A 188 -7.67 -12.32 -4.77
C GLN A 188 -8.17 -13.15 -5.97
N HIS A 189 -8.42 -14.45 -5.79
CA HIS A 189 -8.96 -15.28 -6.86
C HIS A 189 -10.37 -14.86 -7.27
N VAL A 190 -11.25 -14.60 -6.29
CA VAL A 190 -12.62 -14.10 -6.52
C VAL A 190 -12.60 -12.74 -7.20
N VAL A 191 -11.82 -11.78 -6.68
CA VAL A 191 -11.71 -10.42 -7.22
C VAL A 191 -11.16 -10.47 -8.65
N ARG A 192 -10.11 -11.26 -8.91
CA ARG A 192 -9.54 -11.40 -10.26
C ARG A 192 -10.54 -12.02 -11.24
N LYS A 193 -11.30 -13.04 -10.81
CA LYS A 193 -12.35 -13.64 -11.63
C LYS A 193 -13.47 -12.65 -11.93
N LEU A 194 -13.88 -11.86 -10.94
CA LEU A 194 -14.89 -10.81 -11.10
C LEU A 194 -14.43 -9.71 -12.08
N ILE A 195 -13.17 -9.28 -11.96
CA ILE A 195 -12.56 -8.32 -12.90
C ILE A 195 -12.50 -8.92 -14.31
N SER A 196 -12.17 -10.20 -14.46
CA SER A 196 -12.08 -10.86 -15.77
C SER A 196 -13.44 -11.01 -16.47
N ILE A 197 -14.53 -11.17 -15.71
CA ILE A 197 -15.88 -11.30 -16.28
C ILE A 197 -16.42 -9.95 -16.74
N LEU A 198 -16.15 -8.89 -15.96
CA LEU A 198 -16.78 -7.58 -16.15
C LEU A 198 -15.89 -6.57 -16.88
N GLY A 199 -14.57 -6.76 -16.89
CA GLY A 199 -13.62 -6.06 -17.77
C GLY A 199 -13.51 -4.54 -17.63
N ARG A 200 -14.18 -3.91 -16.65
CA ARG A 200 -14.29 -2.45 -16.53
C ARG A 200 -13.42 -1.89 -15.39
N ALA A 201 -12.68 -0.83 -15.70
CA ALA A 201 -11.86 -0.09 -14.73
C ALA A 201 -12.67 0.48 -13.55
N SER A 202 -13.95 0.84 -13.78
CA SER A 202 -14.86 1.34 -12.75
C SER A 202 -15.10 0.34 -11.61
N LEU A 203 -14.95 -0.95 -11.88
CA LEU A 203 -15.20 -1.99 -10.89
C LEU A 203 -14.08 -2.07 -9.84
N ILE A 204 -12.83 -1.82 -10.25
CA ILE A 204 -11.70 -1.76 -9.30
C ILE A 204 -11.93 -0.60 -8.32
N ILE A 205 -12.39 0.56 -8.83
CA ILE A 205 -12.73 1.71 -8.00
C ILE A 205 -13.88 1.36 -7.03
N PHE A 206 -14.91 0.67 -7.52
CA PHE A 206 -16.02 0.23 -6.69
C PHE A 206 -15.59 -0.72 -5.56
N ILE A 207 -14.72 -1.71 -5.85
CA ILE A 207 -14.16 -2.62 -4.85
C ILE A 207 -13.31 -1.86 -3.83
N LEU A 208 -12.47 -0.93 -4.27
CA LEU A 208 -11.66 -0.11 -3.37
C LEU A 208 -12.56 0.69 -2.44
N ALA A 209 -13.57 1.38 -2.99
CA ALA A 209 -14.54 2.15 -2.20
C ALA A 209 -15.34 1.27 -1.22
N SER A 210 -15.82 0.10 -1.64
CA SER A 210 -16.57 -0.80 -0.77
C SER A 210 -15.71 -1.35 0.36
N THR A 211 -14.45 -1.73 0.06
CA THR A 211 -13.49 -2.18 1.07
C THR A 211 -13.21 -1.06 2.06
N ILE A 212 -13.15 0.19 1.57
CA ILE A 212 -12.95 1.35 2.42
C ILE A 212 -14.09 1.57 3.40
N PHE A 213 -15.31 1.54 2.87
CA PHE A 213 -16.52 1.70 3.65
C PHE A 213 -16.69 0.61 4.71
N VAL A 214 -16.50 -0.66 4.33
CA VAL A 214 -16.61 -1.80 5.26
C VAL A 214 -15.55 -1.69 6.36
N SER A 215 -14.31 -1.35 6.01
CA SER A 215 -13.22 -1.20 7.00
C SER A 215 -13.54 -0.08 8.00
N ALA A 216 -14.04 1.06 7.51
CA ALA A 216 -14.43 2.19 8.37
C ALA A 216 -15.56 1.81 9.35
N ILE A 217 -16.57 1.07 8.87
CA ILE A 217 -17.67 0.59 9.72
C ILE A 217 -17.17 -0.42 10.75
N LEU A 218 -16.36 -1.40 10.35
CA LEU A 218 -15.88 -2.45 11.27
C LEU A 218 -14.99 -1.88 12.37
N VAL A 219 -14.01 -1.04 11.97
CA VAL A 219 -13.07 -0.41 12.89
C VAL A 219 -13.77 0.62 13.77
N GLY A 220 -14.61 1.48 13.16
CA GLY A 220 -15.38 2.48 13.90
C GLY A 220 -16.37 1.84 14.88
N GLY A 221 -17.08 0.81 14.43
CA GLY A 221 -18.04 0.06 15.24
C GLY A 221 -17.38 -0.70 16.39
N ALA A 222 -16.32 -1.46 16.12
CA ALA A 222 -15.56 -2.16 17.16
C ALA A 222 -14.90 -1.19 18.15
N GLY A 223 -14.38 -0.07 17.64
CA GLY A 223 -13.82 1.02 18.45
C GLY A 223 -14.87 1.59 19.41
N MET A 224 -16.04 2.01 18.90
CA MET A 224 -17.13 2.53 19.73
C MET A 224 -17.63 1.51 20.75
N ALA A 225 -17.84 0.26 20.35
CA ALA A 225 -18.27 -0.80 21.27
C ALA A 225 -17.25 -1.05 22.40
N SER A 226 -15.96 -1.04 22.07
CA SER A 226 -14.89 -1.20 23.07
C SER A 226 -14.81 0.00 24.03
N MET A 227 -15.05 1.21 23.55
CA MET A 227 -15.05 2.43 24.36
C MET A 227 -16.22 2.46 25.33
N ILE A 228 -17.44 2.13 24.87
CA ILE A 228 -18.63 2.07 25.73
C ILE A 228 -18.44 1.03 26.84
N LYS A 229 -17.94 -0.17 26.49
CA LYS A 229 -17.67 -1.23 27.45
C LYS A 229 -16.62 -0.85 28.50
N LYS A 230 -15.59 -0.08 28.11
CA LYS A 230 -14.59 0.46 29.04
C LYS A 230 -15.19 1.52 29.97
N PHE A 231 -16.08 2.37 29.45
CA PHE A 231 -16.78 3.38 30.22
C PHE A 231 -17.70 2.76 31.30
N GLU A 232 -18.46 1.72 30.95
CA GLU A 232 -19.33 1.00 31.89
C GLU A 232 -18.57 0.32 33.03
N ARG A 233 -17.36 -0.19 32.76
CA ARG A 233 -16.54 -0.87 33.78
C ARG A 233 -15.74 0.08 34.68
N LYS A 234 -15.87 1.41 34.51
CA LYS A 234 -15.01 2.43 35.15
C LYS A 234 -13.51 2.10 35.04
N GLU A 235 -13.10 1.41 33.97
CA GLU A 235 -11.70 1.07 33.73
C GLU A 235 -10.95 2.32 33.24
N TYR A 236 -9.71 2.49 33.69
CA TYR A 236 -8.84 3.59 33.30
C TYR A 236 -8.72 3.67 31.76
N MET A 237 -8.97 4.84 31.18
CA MET A 237 -9.03 5.05 29.73
C MET A 237 -7.65 5.05 29.03
N GLY A 238 -6.60 4.55 29.67
CA GLY A 238 -5.27 4.38 29.08
C GLY A 238 -4.41 5.64 29.00
N PHE A 239 -4.76 6.71 29.71
CA PHE A 239 -3.84 7.82 29.93
C PHE A 239 -2.83 7.44 31.03
N GLU A 240 -1.89 6.55 30.71
CA GLU A 240 -0.63 6.53 31.45
C GLU A 240 0.19 7.77 31.09
N SER A 241 0.91 8.32 32.07
CA SER A 241 1.86 9.40 31.82
C SER A 241 2.94 8.90 30.87
N ILE A 242 3.26 9.72 29.86
CA ILE A 242 4.22 9.40 28.78
C ILE A 242 5.63 9.06 29.33
N CYS A 243 5.88 9.39 30.61
CA CYS A 243 6.91 8.78 31.43
C CYS A 243 6.34 8.42 32.82
N SER A 244 6.55 7.18 33.23
CA SER A 244 6.55 6.71 34.61
C SER A 244 7.71 5.75 34.80
#